data_AF-A0A1V5DT90-F1
#
_entry.id   AF-A0A1V5DT90-F1
#
_cell.length_a   1.000
_cell.length_b   1.000
_cell.length_c   1.000
_cell.angle_alpha   90.00
_cell.angle_beta   90.00
_cell.angle_gamma   90.00
#
_symmetry.space_group_name_H-M   'P 1'
#
loop_
_entity.id
_entity.type
_entity.pdbx_description
1 polymer ?
#
loop_
_entity_poly.entity_id
_entity_poly.type
_entity_poly.pdbx_seq_one_letter_code
_entity_poly.pdbx_strand_id
1 'polypeptide(L)'
;MRRGTINLQDIRKFKAKPPKKRIRYKRIALICLPLIVVTALIVLFYEYAADTQPAGPVAVTKEKSTISLFIPGDNGILVEKTVEINNAGTHKERADLILGELKKAHCLPEGLLLKELVTDSDGTMYLNFSKDLVSSAATGGSFDEITTVYAIINSFLASFRDARRVQFLVDWQPVYTLHGIVYTFLPMEFNKQITEE
;
A
#
# COMPACT_ATOMS: atom_id res chain seq x y z
N MET A 1 45.39 -83.05 -45.75
CA MET A 1 44.65 -81.81 -45.42
C MET A 1 43.85 -82.04 -44.14
N ARG A 2 43.95 -81.11 -43.19
CA ARG A 2 43.46 -81.22 -41.81
C ARG A 2 41.96 -80.87 -41.69
N ARG A 3 41.29 -81.64 -40.82
CA ARG A 3 40.23 -81.29 -39.83
C ARG A 3 38.96 -80.56 -40.28
N GLY A 4 37.85 -81.10 -39.77
CA GLY A 4 36.61 -80.36 -39.53
C GLY A 4 35.55 -81.24 -38.85
N THR A 5 35.85 -81.84 -37.70
CA THR A 5 34.83 -82.52 -36.87
C THR A 5 33.90 -81.46 -36.29
N ILE A 6 32.64 -81.44 -36.76
CA ILE A 6 31.60 -80.56 -36.21
C ILE A 6 31.29 -81.06 -34.79
N ASN A 7 31.58 -80.23 -33.80
CA ASN A 7 31.44 -80.57 -32.40
C ASN A 7 29.96 -80.42 -31.98
N LEU A 8 29.33 -81.51 -31.56
CA LEU A 8 27.90 -81.53 -31.18
C LEU A 8 27.56 -80.63 -29.97
N GLN A 9 28.55 -80.06 -29.29
CA GLN A 9 28.34 -79.14 -28.18
C GLN A 9 27.89 -77.73 -28.63
N ASP A 10 28.11 -77.34 -29.89
CA ASP A 10 27.74 -76.01 -30.40
C ASP A 10 26.24 -75.85 -30.67
N ILE A 11 25.49 -76.95 -30.78
CA ILE A 11 24.02 -76.90 -30.98
C ILE A 11 23.28 -76.61 -29.66
N ARG A 12 23.94 -76.73 -28.50
CA ARG A 12 23.30 -76.52 -27.19
C ARG A 12 23.08 -75.06 -26.77
N LYS A 13 23.44 -74.07 -27.59
CA LYS A 13 23.32 -72.65 -27.23
C LYS A 13 22.35 -71.80 -28.05
N PHE A 14 21.54 -72.39 -28.92
CA PHE A 14 20.36 -71.69 -29.44
C PHE A 14 19.20 -71.79 -28.43
N LYS A 15 19.31 -71.05 -27.32
CA LYS A 15 18.19 -70.79 -26.43
C LYS A 15 17.20 -69.90 -27.19
N ALA A 16 16.09 -70.48 -27.66
CA ALA A 16 14.98 -69.73 -28.23
C ALA A 16 14.58 -68.62 -27.25
N LYS A 17 14.59 -67.37 -27.72
CA LYS A 17 14.15 -66.20 -26.96
C LYS A 17 12.66 -66.43 -26.60
N PRO A 18 12.26 -66.39 -25.31
CA PRO A 18 10.88 -66.66 -24.95
C PRO A 18 9.97 -65.61 -25.60
N PRO A 19 8.73 -65.96 -25.99
CA PRO A 19 7.83 -65.01 -26.64
C PRO A 19 7.60 -63.81 -25.71
N LYS A 20 7.76 -62.59 -26.25
CA LYS A 20 7.52 -61.33 -25.53
C LYS A 20 6.07 -61.34 -25.03
N LYS A 21 5.87 -61.52 -23.72
CA LYS A 21 4.53 -61.52 -23.08
C LYS A 21 3.82 -60.22 -23.48
N ARG A 22 2.80 -60.34 -24.34
CA ARG A 22 1.87 -59.25 -24.64
C ARG A 22 1.14 -58.90 -23.35
N ILE A 23 1.63 -57.88 -22.64
CA ILE A 23 0.97 -57.32 -21.46
C ILE A 23 -0.44 -56.92 -21.92
N ARG A 24 -1.47 -57.45 -21.24
CA ARG A 24 -2.88 -57.17 -21.55
C ARG A 24 -3.20 -55.74 -21.10
N TYR A 25 -2.73 -54.75 -21.85
CA TYR A 25 -2.95 -53.31 -21.64
C TYR A 25 -4.43 -52.97 -21.47
N LYS A 26 -5.34 -53.77 -22.04
CA LYS A 26 -6.79 -53.66 -21.81
C LYS A 26 -7.20 -53.78 -20.34
N ARG A 27 -6.51 -54.59 -19.54
CA ARG A 27 -6.79 -54.75 -18.09
C ARG A 27 -6.17 -53.62 -17.26
N ILE A 28 -5.01 -53.13 -17.67
CA ILE A 28 -4.33 -52.00 -17.01
C ILE A 28 -5.10 -50.71 -17.29
N ALA A 29 -5.52 -50.50 -18.55
CA ALA A 29 -6.36 -49.36 -18.94
C ALA A 29 -7.71 -49.34 -18.22
N LEU A 30 -8.30 -50.52 -17.94
CA LEU A 30 -9.56 -50.63 -17.18
C LEU A 30 -9.44 -50.16 -15.73
N ILE A 31 -8.24 -50.21 -15.15
CA ILE A 31 -7.97 -49.79 -13.77
C ILE A 31 -7.45 -48.34 -13.71
N CYS A 32 -6.62 -47.94 -14.67
CA CYS A 32 -6.05 -46.59 -14.71
C CYS A 32 -7.07 -45.52 -15.13
N LEU A 33 -8.02 -45.84 -16.02
CA LEU A 33 -9.04 -44.90 -16.48
C LEU A 33 -9.95 -44.38 -15.35
N PRO A 34 -10.55 -45.21 -14.47
CA PRO A 34 -11.34 -44.70 -13.37
C PRO A 34 -10.49 -43.92 -12.35
N LEU A 35 -9.23 -44.31 -12.14
CA LEU A 35 -8.32 -43.58 -11.24
C LEU A 35 -8.10 -42.14 -11.71
N ILE A 36 -7.88 -41.94 -13.02
CA ILE A 36 -7.70 -40.61 -13.62
C ILE A 36 -8.98 -39.77 -13.51
N VAL A 37 -10.14 -40.39 -13.75
CA VAL A 37 -11.45 -39.71 -13.64
C VAL A 37 -11.69 -39.26 -12.19
N VAL A 38 -11.40 -40.11 -11.20
CA VAL A 38 -11.53 -39.77 -9.78
C VAL A 38 -10.61 -38.61 -9.41
N THR A 39 -9.35 -38.62 -9.86
CA THR A 39 -8.43 -37.50 -9.60
C THR A 39 -8.90 -36.19 -10.23
N ALA A 40 -9.46 -36.23 -11.43
CA ALA A 40 -10.00 -35.04 -12.08
C ALA A 40 -11.23 -34.48 -11.35
N LEU A 41 -12.12 -35.35 -10.86
CA LEU A 41 -13.28 -34.94 -10.06
C LEU A 41 -12.89 -34.30 -8.74
N ILE A 42 -11.83 -34.81 -8.10
CA ILE A 42 -11.30 -34.25 -6.86
C ILE A 42 -10.73 -32.84 -7.10
N VAL A 43 -9.95 -32.65 -8.18
CA VAL A 43 -9.40 -31.33 -8.53
C VAL A 43 -10.52 -30.34 -8.85
N LEU A 44 -11.50 -30.74 -9.65
CA LEU A 44 -12.67 -29.91 -9.96
C LEU A 44 -13.48 -29.56 -8.70
N PHE A 45 -13.60 -30.49 -7.75
CA PHE A 45 -14.26 -30.23 -6.48
C PHE A 45 -13.48 -29.20 -5.63
N TYR A 46 -12.15 -29.27 -5.60
CA TYR A 46 -11.32 -28.30 -4.87
C TYR A 46 -11.35 -26.91 -5.51
N GLU A 47 -11.31 -26.80 -6.84
CA GLU A 47 -11.49 -25.51 -7.53
C GLU A 47 -12.89 -24.94 -7.30
N TYR A 48 -13.94 -25.76 -7.41
CA TYR A 48 -15.32 -25.33 -7.17
C TYR A 48 -15.55 -24.91 -5.72
N ALA A 49 -15.02 -25.67 -4.75
CA ALA A 49 -15.17 -25.36 -3.33
C ALA A 49 -14.36 -24.14 -2.88
N ALA A 50 -13.25 -23.83 -3.57
CA ALA A 50 -12.47 -22.62 -3.31
C ALA A 50 -13.23 -21.34 -3.73
N ASP A 51 -13.96 -21.38 -4.85
CA ASP A 51 -14.79 -20.25 -5.30
C ASP A 51 -16.07 -20.04 -4.47
N THR A 52 -16.55 -21.09 -3.79
CA THR A 52 -17.77 -21.03 -2.98
C THR A 52 -17.49 -20.96 -1.48
N GLN A 53 -16.45 -20.27 -1.03
CA GLN A 53 -16.38 -19.85 0.38
C GLN A 53 -17.48 -18.78 0.60
N PRO A 54 -18.56 -19.07 1.35
CA PRO A 54 -19.49 -18.02 1.72
C PRO A 54 -18.71 -17.00 2.55
N ALA A 55 -18.70 -15.75 2.09
CA ALA A 55 -18.16 -14.62 2.84
C ALA A 55 -18.73 -14.70 4.26
N GLY A 56 -17.86 -14.94 5.24
CA GLY A 56 -18.24 -14.94 6.65
C GLY A 56 -18.93 -13.61 7.00
N PRO A 57 -19.63 -13.55 8.14
CA PRO A 57 -20.31 -12.32 8.55
C PRO A 57 -19.30 -11.18 8.49
N VAL A 58 -19.58 -10.18 7.64
CA VAL A 58 -18.78 -8.97 7.51
C VAL A 58 -18.87 -8.28 8.87
N ALA A 59 -17.88 -8.55 9.73
CA ALA A 59 -17.63 -7.73 10.88
C ALA A 59 -17.35 -6.34 10.32
N VAL A 60 -18.28 -5.41 10.55
CA VAL A 60 -18.01 -3.99 10.38
C VAL A 60 -17.00 -3.65 11.49
N THR A 61 -15.74 -3.96 11.22
CA THR A 61 -14.61 -3.43 11.98
C THR A 61 -14.74 -1.93 11.84
N LYS A 62 -15.05 -1.26 12.95
CA LYS A 62 -14.90 0.18 13.07
C LYS A 62 -13.42 0.45 12.80
N GLU A 63 -13.07 0.76 11.55
CA GLU A 63 -11.69 0.99 11.13
C GLU A 63 -11.15 2.14 11.98
N LYS A 64 -10.29 1.80 12.94
CA LYS A 64 -9.47 2.78 13.63
C LYS A 64 -8.59 3.40 12.56
N SER A 65 -8.84 4.66 12.23
CA SER A 65 -7.97 5.39 11.32
C SER A 65 -6.90 6.08 12.15
N THR A 66 -5.65 5.99 11.71
CA THR A 66 -4.51 6.68 12.33
C THR A 66 -4.21 7.93 11.52
N ILE A 67 -4.02 9.06 12.19
CA ILE A 67 -3.45 10.28 11.58
C ILE A 67 -2.00 10.41 12.03
N SER A 68 -1.13 10.75 11.07
CA SER A 68 0.28 11.05 11.34
C SER A 68 0.44 12.57 11.36
N LEU A 69 0.91 13.08 12.48
CA LEU A 69 1.15 14.50 12.71
C LEU A 69 2.64 14.77 12.76
N PHE A 70 3.07 15.89 12.21
CA PHE A 70 4.46 16.34 12.23
C PHE A 70 4.54 17.61 13.06
N ILE A 71 5.13 17.48 14.25
CA ILE A 71 5.21 18.54 15.27
C ILE A 71 6.68 18.93 15.47
N PRO A 72 7.04 20.22 15.61
CA PRO A 72 8.39 20.63 15.96
C PRO A 72 8.87 20.00 17.27
N GLY A 73 10.03 19.34 17.20
CA GLY A 73 10.84 18.97 18.34
C GLY A 73 11.76 20.12 18.79
N ASP A 74 12.54 19.87 19.84
CA ASP A 74 13.38 20.87 20.51
C ASP A 74 14.50 21.46 19.62
N ASN A 75 14.84 20.77 18.53
CA ASN A 75 15.91 21.10 17.58
C ASN A 75 15.41 21.76 16.28
N GLY A 76 14.10 22.03 16.16
CA GLY A 76 13.49 22.53 14.92
C GLY A 76 13.28 21.46 13.84
N ILE A 77 13.49 20.18 14.16
CA ILE A 77 13.14 19.04 13.32
C ILE A 77 11.71 18.59 13.64
N LEU A 78 10.96 18.17 12.63
CA LEU A 78 9.62 17.64 12.79
C LEU A 78 9.66 16.19 13.25
N VAL A 79 8.97 15.90 14.35
CA VAL A 79 8.81 14.56 14.90
C VAL A 79 7.43 14.02 14.50
N GLU A 80 7.39 12.79 13.99
CA GLU A 80 6.13 12.13 13.69
C GLU A 80 5.44 11.67 14.97
N LYS A 81 4.16 12.04 15.12
CA LYS A 81 3.28 11.61 16.19
C LYS A 81 2.01 11.01 15.61
N THR A 82 1.81 9.72 15.86
CA THR A 82 0.59 9.01 15.43
C THR A 82 -0.51 9.17 16.46
N VAL A 83 -1.69 9.59 16.02
CA VAL A 83 -2.88 9.69 16.87
C VAL A 83 -3.95 8.74 16.33
N GLU A 84 -4.46 7.86 17.19
CA GLU A 84 -5.62 7.03 16.88
C GLU A 84 -6.89 7.87 16.95
N ILE A 85 -7.66 7.89 15.86
CA ILE A 85 -8.97 8.53 15.84
C ILE A 85 -10.09 7.49 15.68
N ASN A 86 -11.13 7.65 16.49
CA ASN A 86 -12.32 6.82 16.44
C ASN A 86 -13.21 7.32 15.29
N ASN A 87 -13.38 6.50 14.26
CA ASN A 87 -14.05 6.84 12.99
C ASN A 87 -13.28 7.87 12.13
N ALA A 88 -13.02 7.49 10.88
CA ALA A 88 -12.66 8.42 9.83
C ALA A 88 -13.89 9.29 9.51
N GLY A 89 -13.94 10.47 10.11
CA GLY A 89 -14.88 11.52 9.71
C GLY A 89 -14.71 11.90 8.24
N THR A 90 -15.50 12.87 7.77
CA THR A 90 -15.27 13.47 6.44
C THR A 90 -13.83 13.96 6.29
N HIS A 91 -13.32 14.11 5.05
CA HIS A 91 -11.98 14.70 4.82
C HIS A 91 -11.82 16.04 5.56
N LYS A 92 -12.90 16.81 5.66
CA LYS A 92 -12.95 18.07 6.38
C LYS A 92 -12.75 17.89 7.89
N GLU A 93 -13.47 16.98 8.53
CA GLU A 93 -13.29 16.65 9.95
C GLU A 93 -11.86 16.18 10.25
N ARG A 94 -11.30 15.31 9.39
CA ARG A 94 -9.93 14.83 9.55
C ARG A 94 -8.92 15.97 9.44
N ALA A 95 -9.11 16.88 8.48
CA ALA A 95 -8.27 18.06 8.33
C ALA A 95 -8.37 19.01 9.53
N ASP A 96 -9.58 19.23 10.05
CA ASP A 96 -9.79 20.06 11.24
C ASP A 96 -9.18 19.45 12.50
N LEU A 97 -9.17 18.12 12.63
CA LEU A 97 -8.45 17.41 13.70
C LEU A 97 -6.93 17.62 13.58
N ILE A 98 -6.36 17.48 12.38
CA ILE A 98 -4.92 17.73 12.14
C ILE A 98 -4.56 19.15 12.56
N LEU A 99 -5.30 20.15 12.07
CA LEU A 99 -5.06 21.55 12.40
C LEU A 99 -5.26 21.83 13.90
N GLY A 100 -6.24 21.19 14.54
CA GLY A 100 -6.46 21.29 15.98
C GLY A 100 -5.27 20.79 16.79
N GLU A 101 -4.69 19.65 16.42
CA GLU A 101 -3.49 19.13 17.10
C GLU A 101 -2.25 19.98 16.82
N LEU A 102 -2.07 20.48 15.60
CA LEU A 102 -0.97 21.39 15.27
C LEU A 102 -1.06 22.74 16.03
N LYS A 103 -2.27 23.25 16.28
CA LYS A 103 -2.48 24.43 17.14
C LYS A 103 -2.10 24.17 18.60
N LYS A 104 -2.45 23.00 19.14
CA LYS A 104 -2.05 22.60 20.51
C LYS A 104 -0.53 22.50 20.66
N ALA A 105 0.16 22.17 19.57
CA ALA A 105 1.61 22.14 19.50
C ALA A 105 2.23 23.52 19.19
N HIS A 106 1.43 24.60 19.22
CA HIS A 106 1.87 25.97 18.96
C HIS A 106 2.53 26.20 17.60
N CYS A 107 2.23 25.36 16.59
CA CYS A 107 2.79 25.50 15.23
C CYS A 107 1.98 26.42 14.33
N LEU A 108 0.74 26.70 14.73
CA LEU A 108 -0.25 27.40 13.93
C LEU A 108 -0.88 28.55 14.74
N PRO A 109 -1.30 29.62 14.06
CA PRO A 109 -2.14 30.66 14.67
C PRO A 109 -3.40 30.07 15.31
N GLU A 110 -3.75 30.52 16.52
CA GLU A 110 -4.99 30.09 17.18
C GLU A 110 -6.23 30.39 16.31
N GLY A 111 -6.23 31.53 15.63
CA GLY A 111 -7.29 31.98 14.73
C GLY A 111 -7.28 31.35 13.33
N LEU A 112 -6.28 30.53 12.96
CA LEU A 112 -6.21 29.97 11.61
C LEU A 112 -7.39 29.03 11.33
N LEU A 113 -8.13 29.28 10.25
CA LEU A 113 -9.24 28.42 9.84
C LEU A 113 -8.98 27.84 8.45
N LEU A 114 -9.23 26.53 8.29
CA LEU A 114 -9.39 25.92 6.98
C LEU A 114 -10.84 26.14 6.54
N LYS A 115 -11.04 26.93 5.48
CA LYS A 115 -12.37 27.17 4.91
C LYS A 115 -12.83 25.96 4.11
N GLU A 116 -11.96 25.46 3.24
CA GLU A 116 -12.30 24.39 2.30
C GLU A 116 -11.09 23.54 1.93
N LEU A 117 -11.37 22.32 1.50
CA LEU A 117 -10.40 21.30 1.12
C LEU A 117 -10.89 20.57 -0.13
N VAL A 118 -10.06 20.52 -1.17
CA VAL A 118 -10.34 19.77 -2.40
C VAL A 118 -9.09 19.01 -2.83
N THR A 119 -9.25 17.76 -3.24
CA THR A 119 -8.18 16.97 -3.87
C THR A 119 -8.51 16.76 -5.34
N ASP A 120 -7.56 17.03 -6.24
CA ASP A 120 -7.71 16.73 -7.66
C ASP A 120 -7.37 15.27 -8.01
N SER A 121 -7.58 14.88 -9.26
CA SER A 121 -7.24 13.53 -9.76
C SER A 121 -5.74 13.25 -9.83
N ASP A 122 -4.90 14.29 -9.84
CA ASP A 122 -3.45 14.19 -9.90
C ASP A 122 -2.81 14.08 -8.49
N GLY A 123 -3.64 14.10 -7.45
CA GLY A 123 -3.25 14.01 -6.04
C GLY A 123 -2.76 15.35 -5.46
N THR A 124 -3.12 16.49 -6.05
CA THR A 124 -2.90 17.80 -5.45
C THR A 124 -4.04 18.13 -4.50
N MET A 125 -3.71 18.35 -3.24
CA MET A 125 -4.64 18.75 -2.20
C MET A 125 -4.56 20.27 -2.00
N TYR A 126 -5.65 20.95 -2.31
CA TYR A 126 -5.82 22.39 -2.17
C TYR A 126 -6.41 22.72 -0.81
N LEU A 127 -5.63 23.41 0.02
CA LEU A 127 -6.03 23.86 1.35
C LEU A 127 -6.39 25.34 1.29
N ASN A 128 -7.68 25.67 1.33
CA ASN A 128 -8.14 27.06 1.31
C ASN A 128 -8.31 27.57 2.75
N PHE A 129 -7.43 28.46 3.18
CA PHE A 129 -7.40 29.00 4.54
C PHE A 129 -8.06 30.39 4.64
N SER A 130 -8.27 30.83 5.89
CA SER A 130 -8.53 32.23 6.20
C SER A 130 -7.29 33.10 5.96
N LYS A 131 -7.50 34.42 5.87
CA LYS A 131 -6.42 35.41 5.71
C LYS A 131 -5.43 35.41 6.88
N ASP A 132 -5.80 34.78 7.99
CA ASP A 132 -4.94 34.60 9.17
C ASP A 132 -3.70 33.74 8.89
N LEU A 133 -3.69 32.97 7.79
CA LEU A 133 -2.51 32.22 7.35
C LEU A 133 -1.33 33.13 6.98
N VAL A 134 -1.62 34.31 6.43
CA VAL A 134 -0.62 35.28 5.94
C VAL A 134 -0.56 36.54 6.79
N SER A 135 -1.42 36.66 7.81
CA SER A 135 -1.38 37.80 8.72
C SER A 135 -0.27 37.56 9.75
N SER A 136 0.68 38.49 9.81
CA SER A 136 1.90 38.45 10.61
C SER A 136 1.69 38.49 12.14
N ALA A 137 0.47 38.23 12.62
CA ALA A 137 0.04 38.48 13.99
C ALA A 137 0.17 37.25 14.91
N ALA A 138 0.53 36.08 14.40
CA ALA A 138 0.32 34.84 15.12
C ALA A 138 1.58 34.10 15.60
N THR A 139 2.75 34.32 14.99
CA THR A 139 3.99 33.72 15.48
C THR A 139 5.21 34.53 15.00
N GLY A 140 5.88 35.17 15.95
CA GLY A 140 6.91 36.18 15.71
C GLY A 140 8.33 35.66 15.48
N GLY A 141 8.57 34.79 14.49
CA GLY A 141 9.93 34.35 14.15
C GLY A 141 10.10 33.65 12.79
N SER A 142 11.31 33.72 12.22
CA SER A 142 11.68 33.08 10.93
C SER A 142 11.84 31.56 10.99
N PHE A 143 12.20 31.02 12.17
CA PHE A 143 12.21 29.57 12.43
C PHE A 143 10.80 28.95 12.39
N ASP A 144 9.79 29.79 12.56
CA ASP A 144 8.41 29.36 12.60
C ASP A 144 7.85 29.07 11.21
N GLU A 145 8.18 29.87 10.17
CA GLU A 145 7.56 29.68 8.84
C GLU A 145 7.86 28.32 8.21
N ILE A 146 9.13 27.88 8.19
CA ILE A 146 9.50 26.56 7.63
C ILE A 146 8.76 25.47 8.40
N THR A 147 8.79 25.56 9.73
CA THR A 147 8.17 24.60 10.63
C THR A 147 6.66 24.53 10.42
N THR A 148 5.95 25.67 10.41
CA THR A 148 4.51 25.78 10.14
C THR A 148 4.15 25.19 8.79
N VAL A 149 4.85 25.60 7.73
CA VAL A 149 4.57 25.16 6.35
C VAL A 149 4.66 23.64 6.27
N TYR A 150 5.76 23.06 6.73
CA TYR A 150 5.97 21.64 6.60
C TYR A 150 5.29 20.78 7.66
N ALA A 151 4.97 21.32 8.84
CA ALA A 151 4.09 20.68 9.80
C ALA A 151 2.71 20.43 9.16
N ILE A 152 2.18 21.41 8.42
CA ILE A 152 0.94 21.22 7.65
C ILE A 152 1.17 20.21 6.51
N ILE A 153 2.14 20.45 5.61
CA ILE A 153 2.34 19.61 4.42
C ILE A 153 2.55 18.14 4.79
N ASN A 154 3.52 17.85 5.67
CA ASN A 154 3.88 16.48 6.01
C ASN A 154 2.73 15.79 6.75
N SER A 155 2.03 16.48 7.66
CA SER A 155 0.86 15.90 8.37
C SER A 155 -0.28 15.56 7.41
N PHE A 156 -0.59 16.45 6.47
CA PHE A 156 -1.65 16.19 5.49
C PHE A 156 -1.24 15.06 4.53
N LEU A 157 -0.02 15.09 3.97
CA LEU A 157 0.42 14.05 3.04
C LEU A 157 0.59 12.67 3.70
N ALA A 158 0.95 12.61 4.99
CA ALA A 158 0.99 11.35 5.72
C ALA A 158 -0.41 10.85 6.13
N SER A 159 -1.36 11.78 6.32
CA SER A 159 -2.72 11.45 6.75
C SER A 159 -3.69 11.16 5.61
N PHE A 160 -3.45 11.65 4.40
CA PHE A 160 -4.35 11.50 3.24
C PHE A 160 -3.66 10.72 2.13
N ARG A 161 -4.10 9.46 1.92
CA ARG A 161 -3.47 8.53 0.97
C ARG A 161 -3.68 8.91 -0.50
N ASP A 162 -4.70 9.71 -0.78
CA ASP A 162 -5.04 10.27 -2.09
C ASP A 162 -4.24 11.54 -2.42
N ALA A 163 -3.56 12.13 -1.44
CA ALA A 163 -2.74 13.32 -1.62
C ALA A 163 -1.25 12.96 -1.84
N ARG A 164 -0.64 13.62 -2.81
CA ARG A 164 0.80 13.56 -3.11
C ARG A 164 1.48 14.92 -2.92
N ARG A 165 0.72 15.99 -3.15
CA ARG A 165 1.17 17.38 -3.03
C ARG A 165 0.11 18.22 -2.31
N VAL A 166 0.55 19.28 -1.64
CA VAL A 166 -0.32 20.24 -0.95
C VAL A 166 -0.09 21.63 -1.52
N GLN A 167 -1.16 22.35 -1.83
CA GLN A 167 -1.15 23.75 -2.25
C GLN A 167 -1.90 24.60 -1.23
N PHE A 168 -1.25 25.65 -0.73
CA PHE A 168 -1.90 26.63 0.14
C PHE A 168 -2.61 27.68 -0.69
N LEU A 169 -3.86 27.95 -0.32
CA LEU A 169 -4.70 28.97 -0.91
C LEU A 169 -5.29 29.87 0.19
N VAL A 170 -5.52 31.13 -0.15
CA VAL A 170 -6.34 32.06 0.65
C VAL A 170 -7.34 32.68 -0.30
N ASP A 171 -8.63 32.59 0.04
CA ASP A 171 -9.73 33.03 -0.85
C ASP A 171 -9.58 32.44 -2.27
N TRP A 172 -9.20 31.16 -2.35
CA TRP A 172 -8.94 30.43 -3.61
C TRP A 172 -7.79 30.94 -4.48
N GLN A 173 -6.95 31.84 -3.95
CA GLN A 173 -5.76 32.32 -4.63
C GLN A 173 -4.50 31.67 -4.04
N PRO A 174 -3.53 31.22 -4.88
CA PRO A 174 -2.25 30.72 -4.40
C PRO A 174 -1.52 31.74 -3.54
N VAL A 175 -0.97 31.26 -2.43
CA VAL A 175 -0.15 32.07 -1.53
C VAL A 175 1.30 32.01 -1.99
N TYR A 176 1.97 33.15 -2.11
CA TYR A 176 3.39 33.18 -2.52
C TYR A 176 4.34 32.73 -1.42
N THR A 177 4.14 33.26 -0.21
CA THR A 177 4.91 33.00 1.01
C THR A 177 4.00 33.27 2.21
N LEU A 178 4.26 32.69 3.38
CA LEU A 178 3.53 33.08 4.59
C LEU A 178 4.13 34.36 5.19
N HIS A 179 5.46 34.38 5.39
CA HIS A 179 6.19 35.51 5.97
C HIS A 179 7.45 35.90 5.17
N GLY A 180 7.68 35.28 4.02
CA GLY A 180 8.76 35.64 3.08
C GLY A 180 9.95 34.68 3.06
N ILE A 181 9.90 33.58 3.80
CA ILE A 181 10.99 32.59 3.87
C ILE A 181 10.75 31.43 2.91
N VAL A 182 9.54 30.87 2.87
CA VAL A 182 9.25 29.67 2.07
C VAL A 182 8.32 30.02 0.92
N TYR A 183 8.71 29.64 -0.30
CA TYR A 183 7.89 29.80 -1.48
C TYR A 183 6.81 28.72 -1.53
N THR A 184 5.54 29.13 -1.39
CA THR A 184 4.38 28.23 -1.30
C THR A 184 3.42 28.35 -2.50
N PHE A 185 3.83 29.07 -3.54
CA PHE A 185 2.99 29.34 -4.72
C PHE A 185 2.69 28.10 -5.58
N LEU A 186 3.59 27.11 -5.54
CA LEU A 186 3.44 25.85 -6.26
C LEU A 186 3.13 24.71 -5.28
N PRO A 187 2.45 23.64 -5.74
CA PRO A 187 2.14 22.52 -4.86
C PRO A 187 3.41 21.86 -4.34
N MET A 188 3.46 21.64 -3.03
CA MET A 188 4.63 21.14 -2.32
C MET A 188 4.48 19.66 -1.96
N GLU A 189 5.57 18.92 -2.07
CA GLU A 189 5.66 17.50 -1.71
C GLU A 189 6.12 17.32 -0.25
N PHE A 190 6.02 16.09 0.22
CA PHE A 190 6.51 15.70 1.54
C PHE A 190 8.01 15.95 1.64
N ASN A 191 8.44 16.68 2.67
CA ASN A 191 9.86 16.96 2.89
C ASN A 191 10.43 16.07 4.00
N LYS A 192 11.27 15.12 3.61
CA LYS A 192 11.98 14.19 4.51
C LYS A 192 13.23 14.78 5.18
N GLN A 193 13.76 15.90 4.68
CA GLN A 193 15.03 16.46 5.18
C GLN A 193 14.87 17.18 6.52
N ILE A 194 13.63 17.45 6.92
CA ILE A 194 13.27 18.19 8.12
C ILE A 194 12.48 17.30 9.10
N THR A 195 12.50 15.99 8.89
CA THR A 195 11.91 15.00 9.79
C THR A 195 13.03 14.19 10.45
N GLU A 196 12.82 13.75 11.67
CA GLU A 196 13.75 12.80 12.31
C GLU A 196 13.77 11.47 11.53
N GLU A 197 14.94 10.81 11.47
CA GLU A 197 15.12 9.50 10.80
C GLU A 197 14.46 8.34 11.56
#